data_AF-A0A4Y7TI93-F1
#
_entry.id   AF-A0A4Y7TI93-F1
#
_cell.length_a   1.000
_cell.length_b   1.000
_cell.length_c   1.000
_cell.angle_alpha   90.00
_cell.angle_beta   90.00
_cell.angle_gamma   90.00
#
_symmetry.space_group_name_H-M   'P 1'
#
loop_
_entity.id
_entity.type
_entity.pdbx_description
1 polymer ?
#
loop_
_entity_poly.entity_id
_entity_poly.type
_entity_poly.pdbx_seq_one_letter_code
_entity_poly.pdbx_strand_id
1 'polypeptide(L)'
;MQRPNAFPPQGQIPANAHQTQNPFASLDGQSYDKPHAALKDRPLDMFYVCFFLMHIPATLLLDLQAVYPPSLLPKWMHALGHMYMEFTADPVVGSVNGYFGEHVKQNFAWLRMFMFSELLIQLPIFFYASYSFYSISSSTTPSTSPIPTLYPLLIAYGALTATTTLPCIGVLLSTPSTSVPLDFSSSVAGPAVTEWQRWLLLGSYIPFFLIPLGIAVDMIFRTRFLTRKGVWVVQKGMLSKWE
;
A
#
# COMPACT_ATOMS: atom_id res chain seq x y z
N MET A 1 62.36 32.96 11.19
CA MET A 1 60.89 32.94 11.01
C MET A 1 60.30 31.95 12.00
N GLN A 2 59.80 32.46 13.14
CA GLN A 2 59.07 31.68 14.15
C GLN A 2 57.63 31.45 13.67
N ARG A 3 57.15 30.20 13.65
CA ARG A 3 55.71 29.92 13.56
C ARG A 3 55.14 29.90 14.97
N PRO A 4 54.04 30.62 15.26
CA PRO A 4 53.40 30.54 16.56
C PRO A 4 52.61 29.24 16.69
N ASN A 5 52.99 28.44 17.69
CA ASN A 5 52.13 27.46 18.33
C ASN A 5 51.00 28.21 19.05
N ALA A 6 49.75 27.94 18.70
CA ALA A 6 48.61 28.22 19.57
C ALA A 6 47.44 27.30 19.18
N PHE A 7 47.40 26.13 19.80
CA PHE A 7 46.12 25.45 19.99
C PHE A 7 45.30 26.30 20.97
N PRO A 8 43.98 26.48 20.75
CA PRO A 8 43.13 27.12 21.75
C PRO A 8 43.10 26.27 23.02
N PRO A 9 43.01 26.89 24.21
CA PRO A 9 42.90 26.15 25.46
C PRO A 9 41.63 25.30 25.43
N GLN A 10 41.75 24.07 25.93
CA GLN A 10 40.63 23.18 26.20
C GLN A 10 39.63 23.93 27.07
N GLY A 11 38.57 24.45 26.44
CA GLY A 11 37.39 24.89 27.14
C GLY A 11 36.88 23.69 27.93
N GLN A 12 36.81 23.84 29.25
CA GLN A 12 36.18 22.88 30.13
C GLN A 12 34.80 22.56 29.56
N ILE A 13 34.65 21.33 29.06
CA ILE A 13 33.34 20.78 28.76
C ILE A 13 32.61 20.79 30.11
N PRO A 14 31.47 21.47 30.25
CA PRO A 14 30.74 21.50 31.51
C PRO A 14 30.43 20.06 31.92
N ALA A 15 30.83 19.68 33.14
CA ALA A 15 30.70 18.35 33.73
C ALA A 15 29.26 17.81 33.84
N ASN A 16 28.27 18.56 33.34
CA ASN A 16 26.85 18.20 33.31
C ASN A 16 26.38 17.64 31.95
N ALA A 17 27.28 17.39 31.00
CA ALA A 17 26.91 16.80 29.70
C ALA A 17 26.55 15.29 29.77
N HIS A 18 26.75 14.61 30.91
CA HIS A 18 26.62 13.15 31.04
C HIS A 18 25.19 12.63 31.35
N GLN A 19 24.16 13.48 31.33
CA GLN A 19 22.77 13.01 31.39
C GLN A 19 21.99 13.43 30.15
N THR A 20 22.42 12.93 28.99
CA THR A 20 21.50 12.86 27.84
C THR A 20 20.45 11.80 28.15
N GLN A 21 19.35 12.23 28.79
CA GLN A 21 18.15 11.41 28.95
C GLN A 21 17.79 10.84 27.58
N ASN A 22 17.56 9.52 27.51
CA ASN A 22 17.14 8.86 26.28
C ASN A 22 15.86 9.56 25.78
N PRO A 23 15.90 10.30 24.65
CA PRO A 23 14.74 11.03 24.15
C PRO A 23 13.64 10.08 23.64
N PHE A 24 13.93 8.78 23.57
CA PHE A 24 12.98 7.72 23.24
C PHE A 24 12.41 7.02 24.48
N ALA A 25 12.82 7.35 25.71
CA ALA A 25 12.32 6.69 26.93
C ALA A 25 10.79 6.85 27.13
N SER A 26 10.23 7.98 26.70
CA SER A 26 8.77 8.22 26.70
C SER A 26 8.06 7.53 25.54
N LEU A 27 8.80 7.09 24.52
CA LEU A 27 8.31 6.40 23.33
C LEU A 27 8.50 4.88 23.43
N ASP A 28 9.34 4.38 24.34
CA ASP A 28 9.48 2.95 24.68
C ASP A 28 8.16 2.36 25.21
N GLY A 29 7.20 3.20 25.63
CA GLY A 29 5.82 2.84 25.98
C GLY A 29 4.81 2.93 24.83
N GLN A 30 5.16 3.52 23.68
CA GLN A 30 4.30 3.51 22.49
C GLN A 30 4.57 2.24 21.68
N SER A 31 3.49 1.54 21.33
CA SER A 31 3.39 0.21 20.69
C SER A 31 4.28 -0.09 19.46
N TYR A 32 5.03 0.88 18.95
CA TYR A 32 5.87 0.76 17.75
C TYR A 32 7.06 -0.20 17.88
N ASP A 33 7.44 -0.56 19.12
CA ASP A 33 8.65 -1.35 19.43
C ASP A 33 8.38 -2.83 19.77
N LYS A 34 7.20 -3.38 19.43
CA LYS A 34 6.92 -4.82 19.61
C LYS A 34 6.83 -5.59 18.28
N PRO A 35 7.91 -5.67 17.48
CA PRO A 35 7.96 -6.51 16.27
C PRO A 35 7.90 -8.02 16.56
N HIS A 36 7.75 -8.42 17.83
CA HIS A 36 7.67 -9.81 18.29
C HIS A 36 6.36 -10.12 19.04
N ALA A 37 5.41 -9.17 19.13
CA ALA A 37 4.11 -9.48 19.70
C ALA A 37 3.29 -10.32 18.71
N ALA A 38 2.45 -11.22 19.23
CA ALA A 38 1.57 -12.04 18.39
C ALA A 38 0.68 -11.13 17.53
N LEU A 39 0.24 -11.61 16.36
CA LEU A 39 -0.52 -10.76 15.43
C LEU A 39 -1.82 -10.20 16.06
N LYS A 40 -2.42 -10.97 16.98
CA LYS A 40 -3.58 -10.55 17.79
C LYS A 40 -3.33 -9.30 18.65
N ASP A 41 -2.07 -9.04 19.02
CA ASP A 41 -1.67 -7.89 19.83
C ASP A 41 -1.31 -6.67 18.95
N ARG A 42 -1.38 -6.83 17.62
CA ARG A 42 -1.10 -5.82 16.59
C ARG A 42 -2.32 -5.67 15.68
N PRO A 43 -3.44 -5.10 16.16
CA PRO A 43 -4.73 -5.11 15.44
C PRO A 43 -4.66 -4.44 14.07
N LEU A 44 -3.80 -3.43 13.91
CA LEU A 44 -3.60 -2.73 12.66
C LEU A 44 -2.80 -3.60 11.65
N ASP A 45 -1.79 -4.34 12.10
CA ASP A 45 -1.08 -5.31 11.23
C ASP A 45 -2.03 -6.45 10.80
N MET A 46 -2.91 -6.91 11.71
CA MET A 46 -3.97 -7.89 11.39
C MET A 46 -4.93 -7.34 10.33
N PHE A 47 -5.34 -6.08 10.46
CA PHE A 47 -6.19 -5.42 9.48
C PHE A 47 -5.54 -5.40 8.09
N TYR A 48 -4.24 -5.09 8.00
CA TYR A 48 -3.51 -5.14 6.73
C TYR A 48 -3.43 -6.55 6.14
N VAL A 49 -3.20 -7.58 6.96
CA VAL A 49 -3.21 -8.97 6.50
C VAL A 49 -4.58 -9.34 5.92
N CYS A 50 -5.66 -9.05 6.63
CA CYS A 50 -7.02 -9.31 6.13
C CYS A 50 -7.29 -8.56 4.82
N PHE A 51 -6.86 -7.30 4.72
CA PHE A 51 -6.96 -6.51 3.51
C PHE A 51 -6.20 -7.16 2.33
N PHE A 52 -4.95 -7.58 2.51
CA PHE A 52 -4.20 -8.26 1.45
C PHE A 52 -4.82 -9.59 1.04
N LEU A 53 -5.24 -10.41 2.02
CA LEU A 53 -5.83 -11.72 1.74
C LEU A 53 -7.16 -11.63 1.02
N MET A 54 -8.00 -10.64 1.34
CA MET A 54 -9.26 -10.43 0.61
C MET A 54 -9.03 -9.87 -0.80
N HIS A 55 -7.94 -9.13 -1.02
CA HIS A 55 -7.64 -8.49 -2.29
C HIS A 55 -7.11 -9.50 -3.31
N ILE A 56 -6.30 -10.47 -2.90
CA ILE A 56 -5.76 -11.52 -3.78
C ILE A 56 -6.83 -12.17 -4.69
N PRO A 57 -7.97 -12.69 -4.19
CA PRO A 57 -8.98 -13.27 -5.05
C PRO A 57 -9.67 -12.23 -5.94
N ALA A 58 -9.88 -10.99 -5.47
CA ALA A 58 -10.47 -9.93 -6.30
C ALA A 58 -9.56 -9.60 -7.49
N THR A 59 -8.25 -9.40 -7.23
CA THR A 59 -7.22 -9.18 -8.24
C THR A 59 -7.17 -10.29 -9.28
N LEU A 60 -7.07 -11.54 -8.81
CA LEU A 60 -6.94 -12.70 -9.70
C LEU A 60 -8.21 -12.96 -10.51
N LEU A 61 -9.39 -12.72 -9.94
CA LEU A 61 -10.66 -13.09 -10.58
C LEU A 61 -11.28 -11.96 -11.38
N LEU A 62 -11.00 -10.69 -11.09
CA LEU A 62 -11.61 -9.53 -11.77
C LEU A 62 -10.58 -8.62 -12.40
N ASP A 63 -9.64 -8.07 -11.61
CA ASP A 63 -8.76 -6.98 -12.10
C ASP A 63 -7.83 -7.44 -13.21
N LEU A 64 -7.28 -8.65 -13.09
CA LEU A 64 -6.32 -9.19 -14.06
C LEU A 64 -6.96 -9.77 -15.32
N GLN A 65 -8.30 -9.82 -15.44
CA GLN A 65 -8.95 -10.32 -16.65
C GLN A 65 -8.55 -9.56 -17.92
N ALA A 66 -8.31 -8.25 -17.81
CA ALA A 66 -7.89 -7.42 -18.95
C ALA A 66 -6.43 -7.67 -19.40
N VAL A 67 -5.66 -8.38 -18.56
CA VAL A 67 -4.24 -8.68 -18.77
C VAL A 67 -4.04 -10.14 -19.16
N TYR A 68 -4.90 -11.05 -18.70
CA TYR A 68 -4.75 -12.45 -19.03
C TYR A 68 -4.81 -12.71 -20.54
N PRO A 69 -3.92 -13.57 -21.07
CA PRO A 69 -4.10 -14.07 -22.42
C PRO A 69 -5.40 -14.88 -22.48
N PRO A 70 -6.12 -14.88 -23.61
CA PRO A 70 -7.39 -15.60 -23.74
C PRO A 70 -7.29 -17.10 -23.39
N SER A 71 -6.12 -17.72 -23.54
CA SER A 71 -5.88 -19.11 -23.16
C SER A 71 -5.91 -19.39 -21.66
N LEU A 72 -5.65 -18.37 -20.82
CA LEU A 72 -5.65 -18.47 -19.36
C LEU A 72 -6.96 -18.01 -18.73
N LEU A 73 -7.98 -17.65 -19.53
CA LEU A 73 -9.25 -17.12 -19.06
C LEU A 73 -10.38 -18.15 -19.27
N PRO A 74 -10.71 -18.97 -18.25
CA PRO A 74 -11.77 -19.95 -18.36
C PRO A 74 -13.13 -19.28 -18.55
N LYS A 75 -14.06 -20.00 -19.19
CA LYS A 75 -15.43 -19.50 -19.44
C LYS A 75 -16.15 -19.05 -18.16
N TRP A 76 -15.95 -19.73 -17.03
CA TRP A 76 -16.58 -19.34 -15.77
C TRP A 76 -16.06 -18.01 -15.22
N MET A 77 -14.79 -17.67 -15.48
CA MET A 77 -14.20 -16.41 -15.04
C MET A 77 -14.72 -15.24 -15.87
N HIS A 78 -14.92 -15.44 -17.18
CA HIS A 78 -15.68 -14.52 -18.02
C HIS A 78 -17.11 -14.30 -17.49
N ALA A 79 -17.81 -15.38 -17.11
CA ALA A 79 -19.16 -15.29 -16.58
C ALA A 79 -19.22 -14.45 -15.28
N LEU A 80 -18.19 -14.53 -14.42
CA LEU A 80 -18.08 -13.66 -13.25
C LEU A 80 -17.91 -12.19 -13.63
N GLY A 81 -17.08 -11.89 -14.64
CA GLY A 81 -16.92 -10.53 -15.17
C GLY A 81 -18.23 -9.98 -15.73
N HIS A 82 -18.98 -10.80 -16.48
CA HIS A 82 -20.31 -10.42 -16.98
C HIS A 82 -21.31 -10.16 -15.85
N MET A 83 -21.39 -11.07 -14.86
CA MET A 83 -22.25 -10.89 -13.68
C MET A 83 -21.91 -9.61 -12.92
N TYR A 84 -20.62 -9.32 -12.75
CA TYR A 84 -20.15 -8.09 -12.14
C TYR A 84 -20.61 -6.86 -12.94
N MET A 85 -20.48 -6.89 -14.26
CA MET A 85 -20.89 -5.78 -15.14
C MET A 85 -22.41 -5.59 -15.17
N GLU A 86 -23.20 -6.66 -15.16
CA GLU A 86 -24.67 -6.60 -15.06
C GLU A 86 -25.11 -5.92 -13.76
N PHE A 87 -24.42 -6.21 -12.66
CA PHE A 87 -24.77 -5.66 -11.35
C PHE A 87 -24.31 -4.20 -11.19
N THR A 88 -23.07 -3.91 -11.57
CA THR A 88 -22.39 -2.66 -11.22
C THR A 88 -22.36 -1.63 -12.35
N ALA A 89 -22.39 -2.07 -13.61
CA ALA A 89 -22.10 -1.25 -14.79
C ALA A 89 -20.80 -0.45 -14.64
N ASP A 90 -19.75 -1.03 -14.02
CA ASP A 90 -18.51 -0.30 -13.70
C ASP A 90 -17.87 0.33 -14.96
N PRO A 91 -17.80 1.67 -15.04
CA PRO A 91 -17.23 2.37 -16.19
C PRO A 91 -15.73 2.10 -16.36
N VAL A 92 -15.01 1.80 -15.29
CA VAL A 92 -13.55 1.57 -15.26
C VAL A 92 -13.25 0.15 -15.75
N VAL A 93 -13.77 -0.86 -15.05
CA VAL A 93 -13.58 -2.29 -15.38
C VAL A 93 -14.18 -2.59 -16.75
N GLY A 94 -15.37 -2.06 -17.03
CA GLY A 94 -16.05 -2.24 -18.31
C GLY A 94 -15.23 -1.69 -19.49
N SER A 95 -14.64 -0.51 -19.32
CA SER A 95 -13.85 0.14 -20.38
C SER A 95 -12.57 -0.62 -20.71
N VAL A 96 -11.77 -1.01 -19.71
CA VAL A 96 -10.49 -1.68 -19.96
C VAL A 96 -10.64 -3.12 -20.46
N ASN A 97 -11.73 -3.80 -20.10
CA ASN A 97 -12.05 -5.12 -20.63
C ASN A 97 -12.75 -5.07 -22.00
N GLY A 98 -13.19 -3.90 -22.44
CA GLY A 98 -13.80 -3.69 -23.77
C GLY A 98 -15.29 -3.95 -23.84
N TYR A 99 -16.00 -3.98 -22.71
CA TYR A 99 -17.46 -4.14 -22.67
C TYR A 99 -18.19 -2.99 -23.37
N PHE A 100 -17.60 -1.79 -23.38
CA PHE A 100 -18.15 -0.60 -24.07
C PHE A 100 -17.56 -0.40 -25.49
N GLY A 101 -16.96 -1.44 -26.07
CA GLY A 101 -16.38 -1.42 -27.41
C GLY A 101 -14.89 -1.11 -27.46
N GLU A 102 -14.26 -1.46 -28.59
CA GLU A 102 -12.80 -1.42 -28.76
C GLU A 102 -12.23 0.00 -28.73
N HIS A 103 -12.96 1.00 -29.25
CA HIS A 103 -12.53 2.40 -29.20
C HIS A 103 -12.39 2.91 -27.76
N VAL A 104 -13.33 2.56 -26.87
CA VAL A 104 -13.25 2.93 -25.44
C VAL A 104 -12.07 2.22 -24.79
N LYS A 105 -11.90 0.92 -25.05
CA LYS A 105 -10.78 0.13 -24.53
C LYS A 105 -9.41 0.72 -24.86
N GLN A 106 -9.22 1.19 -26.09
CA GLN A 106 -7.96 1.81 -26.51
C GLN A 106 -7.63 3.07 -25.71
N ASN A 107 -8.65 3.88 -25.35
CA ASN A 107 -8.48 5.06 -24.50
C ASN A 107 -8.11 4.71 -23.04
N PHE A 108 -8.29 3.44 -22.64
CA PHE A 108 -7.94 2.91 -21.31
C PHE A 108 -6.63 2.12 -21.29
N ALA A 109 -5.76 2.29 -22.30
CA ALA A 109 -4.43 1.68 -22.30
C ALA A 109 -3.61 2.02 -21.03
N TRP A 110 -3.79 3.23 -20.47
CA TRP A 110 -3.17 3.64 -19.22
C TRP A 110 -3.56 2.74 -18.04
N LEU A 111 -4.84 2.35 -17.94
CA LEU A 111 -5.34 1.50 -16.88
C LEU A 111 -4.83 0.07 -17.04
N ARG A 112 -4.71 -0.40 -18.29
CA ARG A 112 -4.09 -1.69 -18.58
C ARG A 112 -2.64 -1.74 -18.10
N MET A 113 -1.88 -0.64 -18.22
CA MET A 113 -0.52 -0.56 -17.65
C MET A 113 -0.53 -0.61 -16.12
N PHE A 114 -1.53 -0.04 -15.46
CA PHE A 114 -1.70 -0.18 -14.01
C PHE A 114 -2.03 -1.62 -13.60
N MET A 115 -2.85 -2.34 -14.36
CA MET A 115 -3.11 -3.76 -14.11
C MET A 115 -1.86 -4.63 -14.30
N PHE A 116 -0.97 -4.29 -15.25
CA PHE A 116 0.35 -4.92 -15.31
C PHE A 116 1.21 -4.61 -14.07
N SER A 117 1.16 -3.38 -13.56
CA SER A 117 1.85 -3.04 -12.31
C SER A 117 1.27 -3.81 -11.12
N GLU A 118 -0.03 -4.07 -11.13
CA GLU A 118 -0.69 -4.89 -10.11
C GLU A 118 -0.19 -6.33 -10.18
N LEU A 119 -0.20 -6.95 -11.37
CA LEU A 119 0.30 -8.30 -11.59
C LEU A 119 1.78 -8.47 -11.17
N LEU A 120 2.63 -7.53 -11.58
CA LEU A 120 4.09 -7.67 -11.47
C LEU A 120 4.65 -7.17 -10.13
N ILE A 121 3.97 -6.23 -9.48
CA ILE A 121 4.47 -5.55 -8.28
C ILE A 121 3.51 -5.76 -7.11
N GLN A 122 2.25 -5.36 -7.25
CA GLN A 122 1.33 -5.33 -6.10
C GLN A 122 0.95 -6.74 -5.62
N LEU A 123 0.60 -7.65 -6.54
CA LEU A 123 0.17 -9.01 -6.22
C LEU A 123 1.28 -9.82 -5.51
N PRO A 124 2.55 -9.83 -5.96
CA PRO A 124 3.65 -10.42 -5.19
C PRO A 124 3.78 -9.81 -3.79
N ILE A 125 3.58 -8.50 -3.64
CA ILE A 125 3.61 -7.82 -2.34
C ILE A 125 2.45 -8.29 -1.45
N PHE A 126 1.25 -8.57 -1.97
CA PHE A 126 0.13 -9.09 -1.18
C PHE A 126 0.49 -10.40 -0.48
N PHE A 127 1.10 -11.33 -1.22
CA PHE A 127 1.55 -12.60 -0.68
C PHE A 127 2.70 -12.40 0.31
N TYR A 128 3.71 -11.62 -0.07
CA TYR A 128 4.88 -11.39 0.77
C TYR A 128 4.54 -10.67 2.08
N ALA A 129 3.69 -9.65 2.03
CA ALA A 129 3.24 -8.90 3.20
C ALA A 129 2.38 -9.77 4.12
N SER A 130 1.41 -10.50 3.58
CA SER A 130 0.58 -11.45 4.34
C SER A 130 1.44 -12.49 5.06
N TYR A 131 2.37 -13.11 4.33
CA TYR A 131 3.30 -14.09 4.88
C TYR A 131 4.20 -13.49 5.96
N SER A 132 4.78 -12.31 5.70
CA SER A 132 5.70 -11.64 6.62
C SER A 132 5.00 -11.26 7.93
N PHE A 133 3.80 -10.67 7.86
CA PHE A 133 3.03 -10.30 9.05
C PHE A 133 2.58 -11.53 9.86
N TYR A 134 2.20 -12.62 9.18
CA TYR A 134 1.77 -13.87 9.80
C TYR A 134 2.93 -14.62 10.50
N SER A 135 4.07 -14.77 9.83
CA SER A 135 5.21 -15.59 10.30
C SER A 135 5.84 -15.10 11.62
N ILE A 136 5.62 -13.83 11.96
CA ILE A 136 6.05 -13.23 13.24
C ILE A 136 5.26 -13.81 14.41
N SER A 137 3.98 -14.14 14.21
CA SER A 137 3.12 -14.68 15.27
C SER A 137 3.52 -16.10 15.70
N SER A 138 4.33 -16.78 14.88
CA SER A 138 4.72 -18.18 15.05
C SER A 138 6.17 -18.35 15.56
N SER A 139 6.98 -17.29 15.53
CA SER A 139 8.42 -17.37 15.82
C SER A 139 8.70 -17.03 17.28
N THR A 140 9.01 -18.06 18.08
CA THR A 140 9.47 -17.94 19.49
C THR A 140 10.92 -17.42 19.61
N THR A 141 11.64 -17.29 18.50
CA THR A 141 13.05 -16.88 18.44
C THR A 141 13.20 -15.36 18.20
N PRO A 142 13.94 -14.62 19.05
CA PRO A 142 14.07 -13.14 18.97
C PRO A 142 14.91 -12.58 17.82
N SER A 143 15.42 -13.39 16.89
CA SER A 143 16.48 -12.95 15.98
C SER A 143 16.07 -13.13 14.52
N THR A 144 16.05 -12.03 13.78
CA THR A 144 15.78 -11.92 12.33
C THR A 144 14.29 -11.82 11.94
N SER A 145 13.55 -10.87 12.51
CA SER A 145 12.24 -10.48 11.96
C SER A 145 12.45 -9.61 10.71
N PRO A 146 11.98 -10.00 9.51
CA PRO A 146 12.20 -9.25 8.25
C PRO A 146 11.40 -7.94 8.15
N ILE A 147 10.61 -7.59 9.17
CA ILE A 147 9.66 -6.49 9.17
C ILE A 147 10.26 -5.13 8.76
N PRO A 148 11.45 -4.72 9.25
CA PRO A 148 11.98 -3.40 8.87
C PRO A 148 12.23 -3.28 7.36
N THR A 149 12.53 -4.41 6.68
CA THR A 149 12.74 -4.43 5.23
C THR A 149 11.43 -4.44 4.43
N LEU A 150 10.31 -4.83 5.07
CA LEU A 150 8.98 -4.79 4.48
C LEU A 150 8.43 -3.35 4.39
N TYR A 151 8.79 -2.46 5.32
CA TYR A 151 8.21 -1.12 5.37
C TYR A 151 8.45 -0.29 4.10
N PRO A 152 9.68 -0.19 3.54
CA PRO A 152 9.89 0.53 2.28
C PRO A 152 9.07 -0.03 1.11
N LEU A 153 8.91 -1.36 1.08
CA LEU A 153 8.11 -2.05 0.06
C LEU A 153 6.62 -1.70 0.20
N LEU A 154 6.10 -1.65 1.42
CA LEU A 154 4.72 -1.27 1.70
C LEU A 154 4.45 0.22 1.48
N ILE A 155 5.45 1.10 1.67
CA ILE A 155 5.37 2.50 1.27
C ILE A 155 5.19 2.61 -0.24
N ALA A 156 6.07 1.94 -1.01
CA ALA A 156 6.01 1.95 -2.47
C ALA A 156 4.69 1.36 -2.98
N TYR A 157 4.27 0.22 -2.42
CA TYR A 157 2.98 -0.41 -2.71
C TYR A 157 1.80 0.54 -2.43
N GLY A 158 1.73 1.10 -1.23
CA GLY A 158 0.58 1.90 -0.82
C GLY A 158 0.46 3.18 -1.65
N ALA A 159 1.59 3.83 -1.95
CA ALA A 159 1.64 4.99 -2.82
C ALA A 159 1.26 4.64 -4.27
N LEU A 160 1.79 3.54 -4.81
CA LEU A 160 1.47 3.07 -6.16
C LEU A 160 -0.03 2.79 -6.29
N THR A 161 -0.59 1.99 -5.38
CA THR A 161 -2.02 1.60 -5.40
C THR A 161 -2.93 2.81 -5.29
N ALA A 162 -2.65 3.73 -4.36
CA ALA A 162 -3.41 4.97 -4.24
C ALA A 162 -3.33 5.80 -5.54
N THR A 163 -2.16 5.85 -6.18
CA THR A 163 -1.96 6.55 -7.45
C THR A 163 -2.71 5.90 -8.61
N THR A 164 -2.83 4.57 -8.64
CA THR A 164 -3.57 3.86 -9.70
C THR A 164 -5.09 3.90 -9.49
N THR A 165 -5.56 3.91 -8.24
CA THR A 165 -6.98 3.96 -7.91
C THR A 165 -7.58 5.36 -8.04
N LEU A 166 -6.80 6.41 -7.77
CA LEU A 166 -7.29 7.80 -7.83
C LEU A 166 -7.86 8.20 -9.20
N PRO A 167 -7.20 7.91 -10.35
CA PRO A 167 -7.79 8.13 -11.68
C PRO A 167 -9.08 7.34 -11.90
N CYS A 168 -9.18 6.12 -11.35
CA CYS A 168 -10.40 5.31 -11.47
C CYS A 168 -11.59 5.96 -10.76
N ILE A 169 -11.36 6.54 -9.56
CA ILE A 169 -12.37 7.38 -8.88
C ILE A 169 -12.75 8.58 -9.75
N GLY A 170 -11.76 9.23 -10.38
CA GLY A 170 -12.02 10.33 -11.32
C GLY A 170 -12.90 9.94 -12.51
N VAL A 171 -12.65 8.77 -13.12
CA VAL A 171 -13.48 8.21 -14.19
C VAL A 171 -14.91 7.95 -13.69
N LEU A 172 -15.05 7.31 -12.53
CA LEU A 172 -16.35 7.02 -11.95
C LEU A 172 -17.17 8.28 -11.66
N LEU A 173 -16.53 9.33 -11.11
CA LEU A 173 -17.20 10.59 -10.82
C LEU A 173 -17.59 11.36 -12.08
N SER A 174 -16.78 11.28 -13.13
CA SER A 174 -17.04 11.94 -14.43
C SER A 174 -17.98 11.14 -15.35
N THR A 175 -18.24 9.87 -15.04
CA THR A 175 -19.19 9.05 -15.78
C THR A 175 -20.60 9.66 -15.69
N PRO A 176 -21.38 9.75 -16.77
CA PRO A 176 -22.75 10.26 -16.73
C PRO A 176 -23.69 9.43 -15.86
N SER A 177 -24.69 10.09 -15.26
CA SER A 177 -25.78 9.43 -14.53
C SER A 177 -26.95 9.10 -15.44
N THR A 178 -27.59 7.95 -15.22
CA THR A 178 -28.84 7.55 -15.88
C THR A 178 -29.90 7.17 -14.85
N SER A 179 -31.18 7.37 -15.19
CA SER A 179 -32.31 7.03 -14.32
C SER A 179 -32.68 5.55 -14.34
N VAL A 180 -32.24 4.82 -15.36
CA VAL A 180 -32.50 3.39 -15.54
C VAL A 180 -31.19 2.66 -15.84
N PRO A 181 -31.01 1.42 -15.35
CA PRO A 181 -29.85 0.60 -15.74
C PRO A 181 -29.83 0.43 -17.26
N LEU A 182 -28.71 0.81 -17.89
CA LEU A 182 -28.49 0.56 -19.30
C LEU A 182 -27.81 -0.80 -19.48
N ASP A 183 -28.21 -1.50 -20.53
CA ASP A 183 -27.50 -2.69 -20.98
C ASP A 183 -26.13 -2.28 -21.54
N PHE A 184 -25.07 -2.68 -20.84
CA PHE A 184 -23.68 -2.39 -21.23
C PHE A 184 -23.32 -2.99 -22.59
N SER A 185 -24.01 -4.04 -23.03
CA SER A 185 -23.77 -4.69 -24.32
C SER A 185 -24.38 -3.92 -25.51
N SER A 186 -25.29 -2.99 -25.23
CA SER A 186 -26.06 -2.25 -26.22
C SER A 186 -25.74 -0.74 -26.26
N SER A 187 -24.85 -0.25 -25.39
CA SER A 187 -24.62 1.19 -25.21
C SER A 187 -23.73 1.79 -26.31
N VAL A 188 -24.34 2.23 -27.42
CA VAL A 188 -23.67 3.07 -28.44
C VAL A 188 -23.19 4.41 -27.86
N ALA A 189 -23.77 4.85 -26.74
CA ALA A 189 -23.49 6.14 -26.09
C ALA A 189 -22.31 6.13 -25.08
N GLY A 190 -21.65 4.99 -24.87
CA GLY A 190 -20.57 4.86 -23.89
C GLY A 190 -21.05 4.55 -22.46
N PRO A 191 -20.13 4.50 -21.47
CA PRO A 191 -20.45 4.10 -20.11
C PRO A 191 -21.35 5.11 -19.41
N ALA A 192 -22.36 4.62 -18.70
CA ALA A 192 -23.21 5.41 -17.82
C ALA A 192 -23.70 4.56 -16.64
N VAL A 193 -23.91 5.18 -15.49
CA VAL A 193 -24.28 4.48 -14.25
C VAL A 193 -25.51 5.10 -13.60
N THR A 194 -26.29 4.29 -12.90
CA THR A 194 -27.32 4.81 -12.00
C THR A 194 -26.69 5.43 -10.74
N GLU A 195 -27.45 6.25 -10.02
CA GLU A 195 -26.97 6.81 -8.74
C GLU A 195 -26.62 5.72 -7.73
N TRP A 196 -27.43 4.66 -7.66
CA TRP A 196 -27.16 3.51 -6.80
C TRP A 196 -25.84 2.81 -7.16
N GLN A 197 -25.63 2.49 -8.44
CA GLN A 197 -24.39 1.88 -8.92
C GLN A 197 -23.18 2.75 -8.62
N ARG A 198 -23.32 4.08 -8.76
CA ARG A 198 -22.24 5.02 -8.42
C ARG A 198 -21.86 4.93 -6.94
N TRP A 199 -22.82 4.93 -6.03
CA TRP A 199 -22.54 4.81 -4.59
C TRP A 199 -21.98 3.44 -4.22
N LEU A 200 -22.49 2.38 -4.84
CA LEU A 200 -21.96 1.03 -4.69
C LEU A 200 -20.47 0.96 -5.08
N LEU A 201 -20.14 1.52 -6.25
CA LEU A 201 -18.77 1.57 -6.76
C LEU A 201 -17.89 2.50 -5.92
N LEU A 202 -18.34 3.69 -5.55
CA LEU A 202 -17.58 4.56 -4.65
C LEU A 202 -17.31 3.87 -3.29
N GLY A 203 -18.28 3.09 -2.82
CA GLY A 203 -18.15 2.27 -1.61
C GLY A 203 -17.05 1.22 -1.69
N SER A 204 -16.68 0.74 -2.89
CA SER A 204 -15.52 -0.14 -3.07
C SER A 204 -14.23 0.64 -3.36
N TYR A 205 -14.25 1.57 -4.33
CA TYR A 205 -13.05 2.29 -4.78
C TYR A 205 -12.43 3.18 -3.70
N ILE A 206 -13.24 3.85 -2.86
CA ILE A 206 -12.72 4.75 -1.81
C ILE A 206 -11.90 3.98 -0.76
N PRO A 207 -12.37 2.85 -0.20
CA PRO A 207 -11.54 2.01 0.65
C PRO A 207 -10.24 1.54 -0.01
N PHE A 208 -10.29 1.12 -1.27
CA PHE A 208 -9.09 0.69 -2.01
C PHE A 208 -8.12 1.84 -2.33
N PHE A 209 -8.54 3.10 -2.20
CA PHE A 209 -7.65 4.25 -2.22
C PHE A 209 -7.11 4.59 -0.82
N LEU A 210 -8.01 4.70 0.16
CA LEU A 210 -7.67 5.18 1.51
C LEU A 210 -6.84 4.17 2.31
N ILE A 211 -7.13 2.88 2.21
CA ILE A 211 -6.41 1.86 2.98
C ILE A 211 -4.95 1.76 2.51
N PRO A 212 -4.63 1.62 1.22
CA PRO A 212 -3.23 1.61 0.77
C PRO A 212 -2.49 2.91 1.06
N LEU A 213 -3.16 4.06 0.94
CA LEU A 213 -2.58 5.35 1.34
C LEU A 213 -2.26 5.38 2.84
N GLY A 214 -3.18 4.87 3.67
CA GLY A 214 -2.99 4.72 5.12
C GLY A 214 -1.82 3.79 5.46
N ILE A 215 -1.70 2.66 4.75
CA ILE A 215 -0.54 1.75 4.86
C ILE A 215 0.75 2.52 4.56
N ALA A 216 0.82 3.26 3.45
CA ALA A 216 2.03 4.00 3.11
C ALA A 216 2.42 5.01 4.19
N VAL A 217 1.45 5.76 4.72
CA VAL A 217 1.67 6.74 5.78
C VAL A 217 2.14 6.08 7.08
N ASP A 218 1.48 5.01 7.53
CA ASP A 218 1.90 4.27 8.72
C ASP A 218 3.34 3.73 8.57
N MET A 219 3.66 3.13 7.42
CA MET A 219 5.00 2.60 7.17
C MET A 219 6.08 3.69 7.11
N ILE A 220 5.75 4.90 6.63
CA ILE A 220 6.66 6.07 6.70
C ILE A 220 6.98 6.40 8.16
N PHE A 221 5.97 6.45 9.04
CA PHE A 221 6.19 6.76 10.45
C PHE A 221 7.03 5.68 11.15
N ARG A 222 6.73 4.40 10.92
CA ARG A 222 7.51 3.28 11.48
C ARG A 222 8.95 3.29 10.98
N THR A 223 9.16 3.55 9.70
CA THR A 223 10.51 3.65 9.11
C THR A 223 11.29 4.82 9.73
N ARG A 224 10.67 6.00 9.82
CA ARG A 224 11.30 7.19 10.44
C ARG A 224 11.69 6.91 11.89
N PHE A 225 10.84 6.23 12.65
CA PHE A 225 11.13 5.86 14.03
C PHE A 225 12.38 4.98 14.13
N LEU A 226 12.44 3.90 13.34
CA LEU A 226 13.58 2.99 13.32
C LEU A 226 14.89 3.69 12.90
N THR A 227 14.83 4.55 11.88
CA THR A 227 15.99 5.34 11.44
C THR A 227 16.50 6.25 12.55
N ARG A 228 15.60 6.97 13.25
CA ARG A 228 16.00 7.85 14.37
C ARG A 228 16.63 7.07 15.52
N LYS A 229 16.06 5.90 15.87
CA LYS A 229 16.61 5.00 16.89
C LYS A 229 17.99 4.48 16.50
N GLY A 230 18.17 4.05 15.25
CA GLY A 230 19.46 3.59 14.72
C GLY A 230 20.55 4.67 14.80
N VAL A 231 20.24 5.90 14.36
CA VAL A 231 21.17 7.04 14.45
C VAL A 231 21.58 7.31 15.90
N TRP A 232 20.64 7.31 16.84
CA TRP A 232 20.93 7.55 18.25
C TRP A 232 21.83 6.47 18.86
N VAL A 233 21.58 5.19 18.56
CA VAL A 233 22.41 4.07 19.05
C VAL A 233 23.84 4.21 18.54
N VAL A 234 24.03 4.52 17.25
CA VAL A 234 25.35 4.74 16.67
C VAL A 234 26.04 5.91 17.36
N GLN A 235 25.35 7.04 17.54
CA GLN A 235 25.91 8.22 18.18
C GLN A 235 26.34 7.96 19.63
N LYS A 236 25.52 7.24 20.41
CA LYS A 236 25.86 6.85 21.79
C LYS A 236 27.03 5.88 21.84
N GLY A 237 27.07 4.89 20.95
CA GLY A 237 28.17 3.92 20.87
C GLY A 237 29.50 4.54 20.39
N MET A 238 29.44 5.64 19.63
CA MET A 238 30.63 6.43 19.31
C MET A 238 31.14 7.18 20.53
N LEU A 239 30.25 7.81 21.32
CA LEU A 239 30.63 8.57 22.51
C LEU A 239 31.27 7.68 23.60
N SER A 240 30.76 6.47 23.81
CA SER A 240 31.29 5.55 24.83
C SER A 240 32.66 4.94 24.49
N LYS A 241 33.18 5.12 23.28
CA LYS A 241 34.52 4.65 22.89
C LYS A 241 35.63 5.66 23.22
N TRP A 242 35.26 6.86 23.64
CA TRP A 242 36.19 7.96 23.95
C TRP A 242 36.24 8.31 25.45
N GLU A 243 35.54 7.53 26.29
CA GLU A 243 35.60 7.55 27.76
C GLU A 243 36.44 6.36 28.25
#